data_AF-A0A7S3E3J6-F1
#
_entry.id   AF-A0A7S3E3J6-F1
#
_cell.length_a   1.000
_cell.length_b   1.000
_cell.length_c   1.000
_cell.angle_alpha   90.00
_cell.angle_beta   90.00
_cell.angle_gamma   90.00
#
_symmetry.space_group_name_H-M   'P 1'
#
loop_
_entity.id
_entity.type
_entity.pdbx_description
1 polymer ?
#
loop_
_entity_poly.entity_id
_entity_poly.type
_entity_poly.pdbx_seq_one_letter_code
_entity_poly.pdbx_strand_id
1 'polypeptide(L)'
;VRVAPGGGDNAMSALAAGAVQDGTMVMSLGTSGTLFGCSSTPVVDKSGVICPFCDATGAYLPLICTLNCTEVGEDVRKSAGLSHAEITALAAAEEAGCSGLNYLPYLRGERTPNWPQASGALVGIRHDMIGKWGLLYRAALEGVTYSLLAGVNQMKAFGVSKVSELRLVGGGAKNALWGEIIASCFGVPVTVVEEAETAAMGAALQAAAMLKLGAAGEGEGGAKGMKAFMAAHGPPPGKTIQPVAGDAKLYQAAFERHEKLGGKLFG
;
A
#
# COMPACT_ATOMS: atom_id res chain seq x y z
N VAL A 1 7.31 23.76 28.09
CA VAL A 1 6.74 23.00 26.95
C VAL A 1 7.12 21.54 27.14
N ARG A 2 6.17 20.59 27.02
CA ARG A 2 6.45 19.15 27.05
C ARG A 2 6.70 18.66 25.63
N VAL A 3 7.56 17.66 25.48
CA VAL A 3 7.88 17.01 24.19
C VAL A 3 7.53 15.53 24.30
N ALA A 4 6.77 15.01 23.33
CA ALA A 4 6.40 13.60 23.27
C ALA A 4 7.55 12.73 22.71
N PRO A 5 7.50 11.39 22.85
CA PRO A 5 8.57 10.52 22.37
C PRO A 5 8.87 10.63 20.87
N GLY A 6 7.84 10.87 20.05
CA GLY A 6 7.96 10.85 18.60
C GLY A 6 8.08 9.41 18.05
N GLY A 7 8.51 9.30 16.80
CA GLY A 7 8.73 8.03 16.11
C GLY A 7 8.93 8.21 14.61
N GLY A 8 9.16 7.10 13.90
CA GLY A 8 9.34 7.10 12.45
C GLY A 8 8.09 7.53 11.69
N ASP A 9 8.27 8.01 10.47
CA ASP A 9 7.20 8.48 9.59
C ASP A 9 6.13 7.42 9.33
N ASN A 10 6.49 6.17 9.06
CA ASN A 10 5.53 5.08 8.88
C ASN A 10 4.76 4.77 10.16
N ALA A 11 5.41 4.82 11.32
CA ALA A 11 4.74 4.58 12.60
C ALA A 11 3.75 5.70 12.94
N MET A 12 4.11 6.97 12.68
CA MET A 12 3.20 8.09 12.84
C MET A 12 2.07 8.07 11.81
N SER A 13 2.37 7.73 10.57
CA SER A 13 1.37 7.57 9.51
C SER A 13 0.38 6.45 9.84
N ALA A 14 0.84 5.31 10.38
CA ALA A 14 -0.01 4.22 10.85
C ALA A 14 -0.95 4.68 11.96
N LEU A 15 -0.42 5.44 12.93
CA LEU A 15 -1.20 6.00 14.01
C LEU A 15 -2.31 6.91 13.48
N ALA A 16 -1.96 7.90 12.64
CA ALA A 16 -2.93 8.82 12.05
C ALA A 16 -3.97 8.12 11.17
N ALA A 17 -3.58 7.10 10.41
CA ALA A 17 -4.49 6.32 9.59
C ALA A 17 -5.39 5.37 10.40
N GLY A 18 -5.24 5.32 11.73
CA GLY A 18 -6.01 4.43 12.61
C GLY A 18 -5.60 2.96 12.51
N ALA A 19 -4.45 2.65 11.90
CA ALA A 19 -3.92 1.29 11.77
C ALA A 19 -3.22 0.84 13.07
N VAL A 20 -3.96 0.86 14.19
CA VAL A 20 -3.47 0.60 15.55
C VAL A 20 -3.82 -0.80 16.08
N GLN A 21 -4.34 -1.67 15.21
CA GLN A 21 -4.70 -3.04 15.53
C GLN A 21 -4.46 -3.97 14.35
N ASP A 22 -4.33 -5.26 14.65
CA ASP A 22 -4.17 -6.32 13.66
C ASP A 22 -5.30 -6.27 12.62
N GLY A 23 -4.94 -6.57 11.37
CA GLY A 23 -5.85 -6.63 10.23
C GLY A 23 -6.10 -5.31 9.51
N THR A 24 -5.70 -4.17 10.07
CA THR A 24 -5.70 -2.88 9.35
C THR A 24 -4.28 -2.54 8.91
N MET A 25 -4.07 -2.35 7.61
CA MET A 25 -2.77 -1.92 7.07
C MET A 25 -2.92 -0.59 6.33
N VAL A 26 -1.84 0.20 6.34
CA VAL A 26 -1.69 1.40 5.53
C VAL A 26 -0.88 1.07 4.29
N MET A 27 -1.40 1.47 3.13
CA MET A 27 -0.68 1.48 1.86
C MET A 27 -0.38 2.93 1.50
N SER A 28 0.90 3.29 1.51
CA SER A 28 1.36 4.61 1.08
C SER A 28 1.78 4.56 -0.38
N LEU A 29 1.05 5.31 -1.21
CA LEU A 29 1.27 5.43 -2.64
C LEU A 29 2.02 6.74 -2.95
N GLY A 30 3.32 6.72 -2.71
CA GLY A 30 4.25 7.78 -3.13
C GLY A 30 5.09 7.36 -4.34
N THR A 31 6.20 8.06 -4.59
CA THR A 31 7.19 7.65 -5.59
C THR A 31 7.59 6.18 -5.42
N SER A 32 7.89 5.81 -4.16
CA SER A 32 8.00 4.44 -3.68
C SER A 32 6.70 4.00 -3.01
N GLY A 33 6.44 2.70 -3.03
CA GLY A 33 5.31 2.11 -2.32
C GLY A 33 5.76 1.62 -0.96
N THR A 34 4.91 1.78 0.06
CA THR A 34 5.08 1.05 1.32
C THR A 34 3.76 0.45 1.74
N LEU A 35 3.84 -0.68 2.42
CA LEU A 35 2.72 -1.26 3.11
C LEU A 35 3.17 -1.69 4.50
N PHE A 36 2.43 -1.23 5.50
CA PHE A 36 2.74 -1.44 6.90
C PHE A 36 1.47 -1.44 7.73
N GLY A 37 1.50 -2.04 8.91
CA GLY A 37 0.34 -2.07 9.80
C GLY A 37 0.74 -2.49 11.19
N CYS A 38 -0.21 -2.46 12.12
CA CYS A 38 0.02 -2.96 13.47
C CYS A 38 0.08 -4.49 13.46
N SER A 39 1.04 -5.04 14.20
CA SER A 39 1.14 -6.45 14.55
C SER A 39 1.28 -6.59 16.07
N SER A 40 0.46 -7.45 16.67
CA SER A 40 0.54 -7.82 18.09
C SER A 40 1.79 -8.64 18.42
N THR A 41 2.43 -9.26 17.43
CA THR A 41 3.66 -10.05 17.57
C THR A 41 4.79 -9.52 16.70
N PRO A 42 6.05 -9.70 17.10
CA PRO A 42 7.19 -9.29 16.29
C PRO A 42 7.27 -10.18 15.03
N VAL A 43 7.46 -9.55 13.88
CA VAL A 43 7.55 -10.23 12.58
C VAL A 43 9.02 -10.31 12.19
N VAL A 44 9.67 -11.44 12.45
CA VAL A 44 11.11 -11.63 12.21
C VAL A 44 11.33 -12.43 10.94
N ASP A 45 11.60 -11.72 9.85
CA ASP A 45 11.92 -12.31 8.55
C ASP A 45 13.44 -12.42 8.34
N LYS A 46 13.96 -13.65 8.29
CA LYS A 46 15.38 -13.93 8.06
C LYS A 46 15.84 -13.66 6.63
N SER A 47 14.92 -13.56 5.67
CA SER A 47 15.23 -13.23 4.27
C SER A 47 15.52 -11.74 4.09
N GLY A 48 15.10 -10.89 5.04
CA GLY A 48 15.33 -9.45 5.03
C GLY A 48 14.37 -8.66 4.14
N VAL A 49 13.26 -9.26 3.71
CA VAL A 49 12.23 -8.60 2.89
C VAL A 49 11.32 -7.73 3.75
N ILE A 50 10.95 -8.21 4.94
CA ILE A 50 10.08 -7.48 5.86
C ILE A 50 10.92 -6.74 6.91
N CYS A 51 10.73 -5.44 7.02
CA CYS A 51 11.35 -4.63 8.08
C CYS A 51 10.61 -4.83 9.42
N PRO A 52 11.28 -5.27 10.49
CA PRO A 52 10.65 -5.57 11.78
C PRO A 52 10.67 -4.35 12.73
N PHE A 53 9.87 -3.32 12.46
CA PHE A 53 9.85 -2.12 13.31
C PHE A 53 8.91 -2.25 14.51
N CYS A 54 9.03 -1.32 15.46
CA CYS A 54 8.00 -1.05 16.48
C CYS A 54 7.05 0.04 15.97
N ASP A 55 5.78 -0.01 16.39
CA ASP A 55 4.81 1.03 16.07
C ASP A 55 4.79 2.18 17.09
N ALA A 56 3.89 3.15 16.91
CA ALA A 56 3.71 4.28 17.82
C ALA A 56 2.80 3.99 19.03
N THR A 57 2.27 2.78 19.14
CA THR A 57 1.39 2.34 20.23
C THR A 57 2.12 1.47 21.26
N GLY A 58 3.30 0.96 20.94
CA GLY A 58 4.04 -0.02 21.76
C GLY A 58 3.87 -1.47 21.29
N ALA A 59 3.25 -1.67 20.12
CA ALA A 59 3.20 -2.92 19.39
C ALA A 59 4.29 -2.95 18.28
N TYR A 60 4.11 -3.80 17.28
CA TYR A 60 5.06 -3.97 16.17
C TYR A 60 4.48 -3.44 14.85
N LEU A 61 5.38 -3.11 13.92
CA LEU A 61 5.08 -2.56 12.61
C LEU A 61 5.89 -3.31 11.55
N PRO A 62 5.39 -4.48 11.06
CA PRO A 62 5.94 -5.06 9.84
C PRO A 62 5.75 -4.09 8.67
N LEU A 63 6.82 -3.92 7.88
CA LEU A 63 6.81 -3.03 6.74
C LEU A 63 7.47 -3.69 5.54
N ILE A 64 6.84 -3.55 4.37
CA ILE A 64 7.47 -3.77 3.06
C ILE A 64 7.61 -2.45 2.33
N CYS A 65 8.62 -2.36 1.47
CA CYS A 65 8.90 -1.19 0.66
C CYS A 65 9.20 -1.62 -0.78
N THR A 66 8.51 -1.01 -1.74
CA THR A 66 8.81 -1.14 -3.17
C THR A 66 9.43 0.16 -3.68
N LEU A 67 10.40 0.06 -4.58
CA LEU A 67 11.04 1.20 -5.24
C LEU A 67 10.12 1.84 -6.27
N ASN A 68 9.28 1.03 -6.91
CA ASN A 68 8.46 1.44 -8.05
C ASN A 68 7.00 1.53 -7.63
N CYS A 69 6.45 2.74 -7.61
CA CYS A 69 5.04 2.98 -7.32
C CYS A 69 4.43 4.03 -8.24
N THR A 70 4.11 5.25 -7.77
CA THR A 70 3.36 6.22 -8.58
C THR A 70 4.08 6.60 -9.88
N GLU A 71 5.41 6.58 -9.88
CA GLU A 71 6.20 6.98 -11.05
C GLU A 71 6.02 6.06 -12.25
N VAL A 72 5.71 4.77 -12.04
CA VAL A 72 5.46 3.80 -13.14
C VAL A 72 4.26 4.24 -13.98
N GLY A 73 3.16 4.61 -13.31
CA GLY A 73 1.99 5.16 -13.99
C GLY A 73 2.23 6.56 -14.54
N GLU A 74 2.98 7.41 -13.83
CA GLU A 74 3.32 8.74 -14.32
C GLU A 74 4.13 8.73 -15.61
N ASP A 75 5.06 7.79 -15.77
CA ASP A 75 5.84 7.67 -16.99
C ASP A 75 4.94 7.33 -18.18
N VAL A 76 4.00 6.40 -18.02
CA VAL A 76 2.99 6.08 -19.05
C VAL A 76 2.12 7.31 -19.36
N ARG A 77 1.61 8.00 -18.33
CA ARG A 77 0.77 9.20 -18.50
C ARG A 77 1.51 10.31 -19.25
N LYS A 78 2.76 10.58 -18.86
CA LYS A 78 3.61 11.60 -19.51
C LYS A 78 3.90 11.23 -20.96
N SER A 79 4.21 9.97 -21.25
CA SER A 79 4.41 9.49 -22.62
C SER A 79 3.15 9.61 -23.48
N ALA A 80 1.96 9.43 -22.88
CA ALA A 80 0.69 9.63 -23.55
C ALA A 80 0.36 11.12 -23.80
N GLY A 81 1.00 12.05 -23.09
CA GLY A 81 0.70 13.47 -23.16
C GLY A 81 -0.67 13.85 -22.59
N LEU A 82 -1.23 13.03 -21.68
CA LEU A 82 -2.58 13.17 -21.14
C LEU A 82 -2.56 13.68 -19.68
N SER A 83 -3.64 14.34 -19.27
CA SER A 83 -3.88 14.67 -17.86
C SER A 83 -4.21 13.41 -17.04
N HIS A 84 -4.13 13.53 -15.71
CA HIS A 84 -4.54 12.45 -14.79
C HIS A 84 -6.00 12.04 -15.00
N ALA A 85 -6.89 12.99 -15.27
CA ALA A 85 -8.31 12.71 -15.49
C ALA A 85 -8.53 11.93 -16.79
N GLU A 86 -7.91 12.36 -17.88
CA GLU A 86 -8.05 11.73 -19.20
C GLU A 86 -7.49 10.30 -19.20
N ILE A 87 -6.26 10.09 -18.71
CA ILE A 87 -5.66 8.75 -18.71
C ILE A 87 -6.43 7.79 -17.78
N THR A 88 -6.92 8.28 -16.64
CA THR A 88 -7.70 7.47 -15.69
C THR A 88 -9.04 7.08 -16.30
N ALA A 89 -9.69 7.98 -17.04
CA ALA A 89 -10.93 7.67 -17.74
C ALA A 89 -10.72 6.61 -18.83
N LEU A 90 -9.64 6.70 -19.61
CA LEU A 90 -9.29 5.68 -20.60
C LEU A 90 -8.99 4.32 -19.95
N ALA A 91 -8.23 4.33 -18.85
CA ALA A 91 -7.90 3.12 -18.10
C ALA A 91 -9.10 2.46 -17.42
N ALA A 92 -10.08 3.26 -16.98
CA ALA A 92 -11.31 2.76 -16.37
C ALA A 92 -12.20 1.99 -17.36
N ALA A 93 -12.08 2.27 -18.67
CA ALA A 93 -12.81 1.57 -19.72
C ALA A 93 -12.20 0.20 -20.09
N GLU A 94 -10.99 -0.09 -19.62
CA GLU A 94 -10.32 -1.37 -19.86
C GLU A 94 -10.80 -2.43 -18.86
N GLU A 95 -10.64 -3.72 -19.18
CA GLU A 95 -11.01 -4.79 -18.27
C GLU A 95 -9.90 -5.11 -17.24
N ALA A 96 -10.29 -5.61 -16.07
CA ALA A 96 -9.36 -6.10 -15.05
C ALA A 96 -8.42 -7.19 -15.61
N GLY A 97 -7.14 -7.09 -15.28
CA GLY A 97 -6.12 -8.01 -15.82
C GLY A 97 -5.70 -7.71 -17.26
N CYS A 98 -6.15 -6.59 -17.82
CA CYS A 98 -5.65 -5.95 -19.04
C CYS A 98 -5.56 -6.89 -20.26
N SER A 99 -6.56 -7.77 -20.45
CA SER A 99 -6.59 -8.72 -21.58
C SER A 99 -5.31 -9.58 -21.73
N GLY A 100 -4.69 -9.90 -20.60
CA GLY A 100 -3.48 -10.72 -20.51
C GLY A 100 -2.17 -9.93 -20.59
N LEU A 101 -2.21 -8.61 -20.79
CA LEU A 101 -1.02 -7.74 -20.71
C LEU A 101 -0.54 -7.66 -19.25
N ASN A 102 0.75 -7.89 -19.03
CA ASN A 102 1.40 -7.68 -17.73
C ASN A 102 2.50 -6.62 -17.84
N TYR A 103 2.40 -5.60 -16.99
CA TYR A 103 3.47 -4.64 -16.73
C TYR A 103 4.23 -5.10 -15.48
N LEU A 104 5.51 -5.45 -15.63
CA LEU A 104 6.43 -5.67 -14.51
C LEU A 104 7.06 -4.32 -14.15
N PRO A 105 6.80 -3.75 -12.96
CA PRO A 105 7.05 -2.33 -12.68
C PRO A 105 8.50 -2.01 -12.31
N TYR A 106 9.46 -2.95 -12.42
CA TYR A 106 10.80 -2.88 -11.83
C TYR A 106 11.78 -1.93 -12.55
N LEU A 107 11.34 -0.71 -12.88
CA LEU A 107 12.09 0.28 -13.66
C LEU A 107 13.39 0.73 -12.99
N ARG A 108 13.51 0.58 -11.67
CA ARG A 108 14.69 0.91 -10.86
C ARG A 108 15.31 -0.29 -10.14
N GLY A 109 15.13 -1.50 -10.66
CA GLY A 109 15.25 -2.71 -9.84
C GLY A 109 14.14 -2.75 -8.78
N GLU A 110 14.24 -3.66 -7.81
CA GLU A 110 13.22 -3.78 -6.75
C GLU A 110 13.81 -4.22 -5.40
N ARG A 111 13.17 -3.78 -4.32
CA ARG A 111 13.46 -4.20 -2.93
C ARG A 111 12.60 -5.37 -2.47
N THR A 112 11.31 -5.31 -2.77
CA THR A 112 10.35 -6.38 -2.46
C THR A 112 9.59 -6.75 -3.74
N PRO A 113 9.90 -7.89 -4.38
CA PRO A 113 10.94 -8.88 -4.04
C PRO A 113 12.38 -8.33 -4.21
N ASN A 114 13.37 -8.99 -3.61
CA ASN A 114 14.77 -8.56 -3.62
C ASN A 114 15.42 -8.82 -4.99
N TRP A 115 15.07 -8.00 -5.97
CA TRP A 115 15.60 -8.05 -7.33
C TRP A 115 16.25 -6.71 -7.71
N PRO A 116 17.40 -6.36 -7.11
CA PRO A 116 18.01 -5.04 -7.27
C PRO A 116 18.49 -4.74 -8.70
N GLN A 117 18.64 -5.77 -9.53
CA GLN A 117 19.08 -5.66 -10.93
C GLN A 117 17.93 -5.90 -11.93
N ALA A 118 16.68 -6.04 -11.46
CA ALA A 118 15.53 -6.17 -12.35
C ALA A 118 15.32 -4.91 -13.20
N SER A 119 14.62 -5.09 -14.31
CA SER A 119 14.20 -4.01 -15.19
C SER A 119 12.70 -4.11 -15.48
N GLY A 120 12.10 -3.01 -15.94
CA GLY A 120 10.70 -3.04 -16.35
C GLY A 120 10.48 -3.91 -17.59
N ALA A 121 9.34 -4.59 -17.65
CA ALA A 121 8.97 -5.40 -18.80
C ALA A 121 7.48 -5.29 -19.12
N LEU A 122 7.16 -5.19 -20.40
CA LEU A 122 5.80 -5.28 -20.93
C LEU A 122 5.65 -6.61 -21.66
N VAL A 123 4.88 -7.53 -21.10
CA VAL A 123 4.73 -8.90 -21.62
C VAL A 123 3.28 -9.14 -22.04
N GLY A 124 3.08 -9.63 -23.26
CA GLY A 124 1.75 -9.96 -23.81
C GLY A 124 1.13 -8.90 -24.73
N ILE A 125 1.90 -7.87 -25.12
CA ILE A 125 1.46 -6.87 -26.12
C ILE A 125 1.11 -7.54 -27.44
N ARG A 126 -0.01 -7.11 -28.04
CA ARG A 126 -0.49 -7.48 -29.39
C ARG A 126 -0.70 -6.23 -30.24
N HIS A 127 -0.86 -6.41 -31.56
CA HIS A 127 -0.98 -5.30 -32.52
C HIS A 127 -2.11 -4.31 -32.15
N ASP A 128 -3.25 -4.83 -31.70
CA ASP A 128 -4.43 -4.08 -31.29
C ASP A 128 -4.29 -3.35 -29.93
N MET A 129 -3.15 -3.53 -29.24
CA MET A 129 -2.82 -2.89 -27.97
C MET A 129 -1.84 -1.71 -28.14
N ILE A 130 -1.18 -1.61 -29.29
CA ILE A 130 -0.19 -0.57 -29.54
C ILE A 130 -0.90 0.80 -29.58
N GLY A 131 -0.40 1.75 -28.78
CA GLY A 131 -0.98 3.10 -28.67
C GLY A 131 -2.21 3.22 -27.76
N LYS A 132 -2.71 2.11 -27.18
CA LYS A 132 -3.77 2.16 -26.17
C LYS A 132 -3.21 2.58 -24.81
N TRP A 133 -3.05 3.89 -24.62
CA TRP A 133 -2.45 4.44 -23.40
C TRP A 133 -3.26 4.14 -22.14
N GLY A 134 -4.59 4.08 -22.21
CA GLY A 134 -5.44 3.64 -21.10
C GLY A 134 -5.10 2.24 -20.62
N LEU A 135 -4.96 1.28 -21.54
CA LEU A 135 -4.54 -0.10 -21.25
C LEU A 135 -3.16 -0.16 -20.61
N LEU A 136 -2.17 0.55 -21.16
CA LEU A 136 -0.82 0.59 -20.60
C LEU A 136 -0.79 1.21 -19.20
N TYR A 137 -1.58 2.27 -18.98
CA TYR A 137 -1.67 2.94 -17.69
C TYR A 137 -2.33 2.03 -16.65
N ARG A 138 -3.46 1.38 -17.00
CA ARG A 138 -4.10 0.39 -16.13
C ARG A 138 -3.13 -0.74 -15.80
N ALA A 139 -2.45 -1.30 -16.79
CA ALA A 139 -1.49 -2.38 -16.58
C ALA A 139 -0.34 -1.97 -15.65
N ALA A 140 0.12 -0.71 -15.73
CA ALA A 140 1.12 -0.16 -14.81
C ALA A 140 0.58 -0.08 -13.36
N LEU A 141 -0.63 0.43 -13.16
CA LEU A 141 -1.27 0.48 -11.83
C LEU A 141 -1.47 -0.93 -11.25
N GLU A 142 -2.01 -1.84 -12.04
CA GLU A 142 -2.18 -3.25 -11.68
C GLU A 142 -0.84 -3.90 -11.33
N GLY A 143 0.19 -3.68 -12.15
CA GLY A 143 1.55 -4.19 -11.93
C GLY A 143 2.16 -3.76 -10.60
N VAL A 144 2.04 -2.48 -10.25
CA VAL A 144 2.47 -1.97 -8.93
C VAL A 144 1.67 -2.60 -7.80
N THR A 145 0.34 -2.71 -7.96
CA THR A 145 -0.53 -3.35 -6.98
C THR A 145 -0.15 -4.83 -6.76
N TYR A 146 0.22 -5.55 -7.81
CA TYR A 146 0.69 -6.93 -7.72
C TYR A 146 2.00 -7.05 -6.92
N SER A 147 2.98 -6.17 -7.12
CA SER A 147 4.21 -6.16 -6.31
C SER A 147 3.91 -5.97 -4.81
N LEU A 148 3.00 -5.06 -4.47
CA LEU A 148 2.58 -4.84 -3.08
C LEU A 148 1.81 -6.04 -2.52
N LEU A 149 0.92 -6.66 -3.31
CA LEU A 149 0.18 -7.85 -2.93
C LEU A 149 1.11 -9.05 -2.66
N ALA A 150 2.15 -9.22 -3.47
CA ALA A 150 3.17 -10.24 -3.24
C ALA A 150 3.87 -10.07 -1.89
N GLY A 151 4.26 -8.83 -1.55
CA GLY A 151 4.85 -8.54 -0.25
C GLY A 151 3.92 -8.83 0.94
N VAL A 152 2.61 -8.61 0.80
CA VAL A 152 1.62 -9.00 1.84
C VAL A 152 1.51 -10.49 2.00
N ASN A 153 1.49 -11.23 0.89
CA ASN A 153 1.43 -12.67 0.94
C ASN A 153 2.68 -13.25 1.63
N GLN A 154 3.84 -12.59 1.51
CA GLN A 154 5.02 -12.91 2.30
C GLN A 154 4.81 -12.59 3.79
N MET A 155 4.28 -11.40 4.14
CA MET A 155 3.96 -11.08 5.55
C MET A 155 3.07 -12.12 6.22
N LYS A 156 2.07 -12.65 5.50
CA LYS A 156 1.19 -13.72 6.01
C LYS A 156 1.98 -14.99 6.39
N ALA A 157 3.05 -15.30 5.67
CA ALA A 157 3.92 -16.45 5.98
C ALA A 157 4.71 -16.25 7.29
N PHE A 158 4.87 -15.01 7.75
CA PHE A 158 5.55 -14.66 9.01
C PHE A 158 4.58 -14.31 10.15
N GLY A 159 3.32 -14.74 10.06
CA GLY A 159 2.36 -14.63 11.15
C GLY A 159 1.65 -13.28 11.25
N VAL A 160 1.84 -12.38 10.27
CA VAL A 160 0.93 -11.24 10.12
C VAL A 160 -0.44 -11.79 9.78
N SER A 161 -1.41 -11.54 10.67
CA SER A 161 -2.76 -12.06 10.57
C SER A 161 -3.51 -11.52 9.33
N LYS A 162 -4.75 -11.96 9.16
CA LYS A 162 -5.60 -11.59 8.01
C LYS A 162 -5.71 -10.07 7.87
N VAL A 163 -5.26 -9.53 6.74
CA VAL A 163 -5.61 -8.17 6.31
C VAL A 163 -7.12 -8.13 6.07
N SER A 164 -7.83 -7.27 6.80
CA SER A 164 -9.28 -7.07 6.71
C SER A 164 -9.65 -5.74 6.06
N GLU A 165 -8.75 -4.76 6.10
CA GLU A 165 -8.94 -3.45 5.48
C GLU A 165 -7.59 -2.81 5.14
N LEU A 166 -7.57 -2.00 4.08
CA LEU A 166 -6.46 -1.12 3.73
C LEU A 166 -6.83 0.35 3.92
N ARG A 167 -5.87 1.15 4.40
CA ARG A 167 -5.93 2.61 4.47
C ARG A 167 -4.99 3.20 3.43
N LEU A 168 -5.48 3.94 2.45
CA LEU A 168 -4.62 4.58 1.44
C LEU A 168 -4.19 5.96 1.89
N VAL A 169 -2.90 6.22 1.73
CA VAL A 169 -2.29 7.54 1.92
C VAL A 169 -1.38 7.85 0.73
N GLY A 170 -0.92 9.10 0.62
CA GLY A 170 -0.01 9.55 -0.43
C GLY A 170 -0.71 9.97 -1.72
N GLY A 171 0.06 10.51 -2.66
CA GLY A 171 -0.45 11.13 -3.89
C GLY A 171 -1.28 10.17 -4.75
N GLY A 172 -0.90 8.89 -4.82
CA GLY A 172 -1.62 7.87 -5.58
C GLY A 172 -3.02 7.57 -5.04
N ALA A 173 -3.30 7.84 -3.76
CA ALA A 173 -4.61 7.62 -3.14
C ALA A 173 -5.72 8.50 -3.75
N LYS A 174 -5.36 9.58 -4.46
CA LYS A 174 -6.29 10.45 -5.20
C LYS A 174 -6.84 9.81 -6.47
N ASN A 175 -6.21 8.74 -6.97
CA ASN A 175 -6.68 8.01 -8.14
C ASN A 175 -7.75 6.99 -7.73
N ALA A 176 -9.03 7.32 -8.00
CA ALA A 176 -10.16 6.48 -7.63
C ALA A 176 -10.11 5.08 -8.26
N LEU A 177 -9.73 4.99 -9.55
CA LEU A 177 -9.56 3.71 -10.24
C LEU A 177 -8.49 2.86 -9.55
N TRP A 178 -7.38 3.46 -9.12
CA TRP A 178 -6.34 2.72 -8.43
C TRP A 178 -6.82 2.16 -7.09
N GLY A 179 -7.64 2.92 -6.35
CA GLY A 179 -8.31 2.43 -5.15
C GLY A 179 -9.20 1.22 -5.40
N GLU A 180 -9.95 1.21 -6.50
CA GLU A 180 -10.79 0.06 -6.93
C GLU A 180 -9.95 -1.16 -7.32
N ILE A 181 -8.86 -0.95 -8.07
CA ILE A 181 -7.89 -1.99 -8.42
C ILE A 181 -7.31 -2.61 -7.14
N ILE A 182 -6.86 -1.79 -6.20
CA ILE A 182 -6.28 -2.26 -4.93
C ILE A 182 -7.31 -3.05 -4.12
N ALA A 183 -8.54 -2.53 -3.97
CA ALA A 183 -9.59 -3.21 -3.22
C ALA A 183 -9.89 -4.59 -3.82
N SER A 184 -9.99 -4.66 -5.14
CA SER A 184 -10.32 -5.89 -5.88
C SER A 184 -9.17 -6.90 -5.87
N CYS A 185 -7.92 -6.46 -6.04
CA CYS A 185 -6.74 -7.32 -5.96
C CYS A 185 -6.54 -7.92 -4.56
N PHE A 186 -6.73 -7.11 -3.51
CA PHE A 186 -6.55 -7.58 -2.14
C PHE A 186 -7.79 -8.30 -1.58
N GLY A 187 -8.95 -8.12 -2.20
CA GLY A 187 -10.22 -8.68 -1.75
C GLY A 187 -10.70 -8.08 -0.43
N VAL A 188 -10.32 -6.85 -0.12
CA VAL A 188 -10.68 -6.15 1.13
C VAL A 188 -11.10 -4.71 0.84
N PRO A 189 -11.93 -4.11 1.72
CA PRO A 189 -12.24 -2.69 1.62
C PRO A 189 -10.98 -1.83 1.71
N VAL A 190 -11.02 -0.71 0.98
CA VAL A 190 -9.95 0.28 0.92
C VAL A 190 -10.52 1.62 1.32
N THR A 191 -10.00 2.24 2.38
CA THR A 191 -10.42 3.57 2.81
C THR A 191 -9.34 4.59 2.52
N VAL A 192 -9.67 5.65 1.78
CA VAL A 192 -8.75 6.77 1.55
C VAL A 192 -8.74 7.65 2.79
N VAL A 193 -7.55 7.90 3.35
CA VAL A 193 -7.38 8.83 4.48
C VAL A 193 -7.47 10.26 3.95
N GLU A 194 -8.30 11.09 4.58
CA GLU A 194 -8.53 12.47 4.13
C GLU A 194 -7.34 13.38 4.38
N GLU A 195 -6.66 13.19 5.52
CA GLU A 195 -5.46 13.94 5.87
C GLU A 195 -4.28 13.51 5.00
N ALA A 196 -3.67 14.46 4.30
CA ALA A 196 -2.53 14.20 3.43
C ALA A 196 -1.23 14.05 4.22
N GLU A 197 -1.09 14.80 5.32
CA GLU A 197 0.14 14.86 6.12
C GLU A 197 0.06 13.91 7.33
N THR A 198 -0.14 12.61 7.05
CA THR A 198 -0.41 11.61 8.09
C THR A 198 0.72 11.44 9.11
N ALA A 199 1.98 11.61 8.71
CA ALA A 199 3.10 11.55 9.65
C ALA A 199 3.07 12.72 10.66
N ALA A 200 2.80 13.94 10.19
CA ALA A 200 2.69 15.11 11.07
C ALA A 200 1.45 15.02 11.97
N MET A 201 0.31 14.61 11.41
CA MET A 201 -0.93 14.34 12.16
C MET A 201 -0.71 13.27 13.23
N GLY A 202 0.02 12.19 12.90
CA GLY A 202 0.33 11.12 13.84
C GLY A 202 1.16 11.61 15.01
N ALA A 203 2.18 12.42 14.75
CA ALA A 203 2.99 13.04 15.79
C ALA A 203 2.16 13.95 16.71
N ALA A 204 1.23 14.73 16.14
CA ALA A 204 0.31 15.58 16.91
C ALA A 204 -0.64 14.75 17.78
N LEU A 205 -1.22 13.68 17.22
CA LEU A 205 -2.11 12.75 17.93
C LEU A 205 -1.37 12.01 19.05
N GLN A 206 -0.13 11.57 18.81
CA GLN A 206 0.70 10.95 19.84
C GLN A 206 0.98 11.92 20.98
N ALA A 207 1.35 13.17 20.68
CA ALA A 207 1.58 14.19 21.70
C ALA A 207 0.31 14.49 22.51
N ALA A 208 -0.84 14.60 21.86
CA ALA A 208 -2.12 14.78 22.51
C ALA A 208 -2.49 13.58 23.41
N ALA A 209 -2.25 12.36 22.95
CA ALA A 209 -2.47 11.14 23.72
C ALA A 209 -1.59 11.11 24.98
N MET A 210 -0.30 11.45 24.86
CA MET A 210 0.62 11.49 26.00
C MET A 210 0.22 12.54 27.04
N LEU A 211 -0.27 13.70 26.60
CA LEU A 211 -0.79 14.72 27.52
C LEU A 211 -2.04 14.26 28.27
N LYS A 212 -2.92 13.50 27.61
CA LYS A 212 -4.18 13.01 28.20
C LYS A 212 -3.98 11.79 29.10
N LEU A 213 -3.10 10.87 28.72
CA LEU A 213 -2.87 9.61 29.44
C LEU A 213 -1.89 9.78 30.62
N GLY A 214 -0.98 10.76 30.58
CA GLY A 214 0.01 10.96 31.64
C GLY A 214 0.91 9.74 31.86
N ALA A 215 1.37 9.49 33.09
CA ALA A 215 2.21 8.34 33.44
C ALA A 215 1.52 6.97 33.24
N ALA A 216 0.19 6.94 33.10
CA ALA A 216 -0.55 5.73 32.75
C ALA A 216 -0.40 5.33 31.26
N GLY A 217 0.25 6.19 30.46
CA GLY A 217 0.62 5.91 29.07
C GLY A 217 1.92 5.12 28.89
N GLU A 218 2.60 4.73 29.98
CA GLU A 218 3.84 3.94 29.94
C GLU A 218 3.57 2.42 30.04
N GLY A 219 4.40 1.60 29.39
CA GLY A 219 4.31 0.13 29.43
C GLY A 219 3.11 -0.46 28.67
N GLU A 220 2.67 -1.68 29.02
CA GLU A 220 1.54 -2.37 28.37
C GLU A 220 0.20 -1.61 28.50
N GLY A 221 0.05 -0.78 29.54
CA GLY A 221 -1.08 0.15 29.70
C GLY A 221 -1.11 1.25 28.63
N GLY A 222 0.07 1.64 28.13
CA GLY A 222 0.26 2.63 27.08
C GLY A 222 -0.35 2.23 25.74
N ALA A 223 -0.16 0.97 25.31
CA ALA A 223 -0.72 0.47 24.05
C ALA A 223 -2.25 0.44 24.07
N LYS A 224 -2.84 -0.04 25.17
CA LYS A 224 -4.29 -0.04 25.35
C LYS A 224 -4.84 1.38 25.43
N GLY A 225 -4.16 2.28 26.15
CA GLY A 225 -4.51 3.69 26.26
C GLY A 225 -4.46 4.42 24.93
N MET A 226 -3.41 4.19 24.12
CA MET A 226 -3.25 4.77 22.79
C MET A 226 -4.36 4.29 21.85
N LYS A 227 -4.66 3.00 21.82
CA LYS A 227 -5.76 2.46 20.99
C LYS A 227 -7.10 3.08 21.36
N ALA A 228 -7.40 3.19 22.66
CA ALA A 228 -8.63 3.84 23.14
C ALA A 228 -8.66 5.34 22.80
N PHE A 229 -7.52 6.02 22.90
CA PHE A 229 -7.40 7.42 22.49
C PHE A 229 -7.70 7.60 21.00
N MET A 230 -7.09 6.77 20.15
CA MET A 230 -7.27 6.81 18.70
C MET A 230 -8.70 6.45 18.28
N ALA A 231 -9.35 5.50 18.95
CA ALA A 231 -10.77 5.21 18.71
C ALA A 231 -11.69 6.41 19.00
N ALA A 232 -11.30 7.29 19.95
CA ALA A 232 -12.10 8.43 20.37
C ALA A 232 -11.71 9.77 19.69
N HIS A 233 -10.48 9.92 19.21
CA HIS A 233 -9.94 11.19 18.69
C HIS A 233 -9.18 11.04 17.37
N GLY A 234 -9.09 9.82 16.82
CA GLY A 234 -8.51 9.60 15.50
C GLY A 234 -9.32 10.33 14.43
N PRO A 235 -8.69 10.63 13.29
CA PRO A 235 -9.40 11.28 12.19
C PRO A 235 -10.54 10.39 11.72
N PRO A 236 -11.66 10.99 11.26
CA PRO A 236 -12.74 10.21 10.69
C PRO A 236 -12.22 9.40 9.49
N PRO A 237 -12.75 8.18 9.28
CA PRO A 237 -12.42 7.43 8.07
C PRO A 237 -12.93 8.21 6.85
N GLY A 238 -12.10 8.35 5.83
CA GLY A 238 -12.52 8.96 4.57
C GLY A 238 -13.34 7.99 3.71
N LYS A 239 -13.37 8.24 2.40
CA LYS A 239 -14.16 7.44 1.45
C LYS A 239 -13.67 5.98 1.41
N THR A 240 -14.57 5.04 1.71
CA THR A 240 -14.33 3.61 1.53
C THR A 240 -14.75 3.13 0.13
N ILE A 241 -13.87 2.36 -0.49
CA ILE A 241 -14.00 1.71 -1.79
C ILE A 241 -14.10 0.19 -1.52
N GLN A 242 -15.10 -0.44 -2.11
CA GLN A 242 -15.31 -1.89 -1.98
C GLN A 242 -14.69 -2.64 -3.15
N PRO A 243 -14.27 -3.90 -2.96
CA PRO A 243 -13.88 -4.77 -4.07
C PRO A 243 -15.00 -4.84 -5.12
N VAL A 244 -14.64 -4.76 -6.40
CA VAL A 244 -15.59 -4.88 -7.51
C VAL A 244 -15.98 -6.35 -7.69
N ALA A 245 -17.28 -6.62 -7.72
CA ALA A 245 -17.79 -7.98 -7.86
C ALA A 245 -17.44 -8.55 -9.25
N GLY A 246 -16.81 -9.73 -9.28
CA GLY A 246 -16.43 -10.43 -10.52
C GLY A 246 -14.94 -10.28 -10.88
N ASP A 247 -14.30 -9.19 -10.47
CA ASP A 247 -12.90 -8.91 -10.83
C ASP A 247 -11.89 -9.81 -10.12
N ALA A 248 -12.25 -10.36 -8.95
CA ALA A 248 -11.34 -11.14 -8.11
C ALA A 248 -10.66 -12.30 -8.87
N LYS A 249 -11.39 -13.01 -9.74
CA LYS A 249 -10.82 -14.12 -10.53
C LYS A 249 -9.86 -13.62 -11.62
N LEU A 250 -10.17 -12.48 -12.24
CA LEU A 250 -9.35 -11.87 -13.27
C LEU A 250 -8.03 -11.37 -12.66
N TYR A 251 -8.12 -10.67 -11.54
CA TYR A 251 -6.97 -10.20 -10.79
C TYR A 251 -6.11 -11.33 -10.26
N GLN A 252 -6.70 -12.40 -9.72
CA GLN A 252 -5.96 -13.57 -9.28
C GLN A 252 -5.15 -14.20 -10.42
N ALA A 253 -5.76 -14.42 -11.59
CA ALA A 253 -5.07 -14.97 -12.75
C ALA A 253 -3.97 -14.03 -13.29
N ALA A 254 -4.19 -12.71 -13.24
CA ALA A 254 -3.20 -11.72 -13.64
C ALA A 254 -2.00 -11.63 -12.67
N PHE A 255 -2.29 -11.70 -11.36
CA PHE A 255 -1.28 -11.74 -10.30
C PHE A 255 -0.41 -13.00 -10.39
N GLU A 256 -0.99 -14.18 -10.55
CA GLU A 256 -0.22 -15.43 -10.73
C GLU A 256 0.70 -15.38 -11.95
N ARG A 257 0.21 -14.80 -13.04
CA ARG A 257 1.03 -14.56 -14.24
C ARG A 257 2.15 -13.54 -13.95
N HIS A 258 1.89 -12.50 -13.16
CA HIS A 258 2.87 -11.49 -12.78
C HIS A 258 4.01 -12.11 -11.99
N GLU A 259 3.70 -12.85 -10.92
CA GLU A 259 4.67 -13.57 -10.09
C GLU A 259 5.51 -14.53 -10.93
N LYS A 260 4.87 -15.34 -11.79
CA LYS A 260 5.56 -16.31 -12.65
C LYS A 260 6.50 -15.64 -13.65
N LEU A 261 6.09 -14.52 -14.26
CA LEU A 261 6.91 -13.79 -15.22
C LEU A 261 8.09 -13.12 -14.53
N GLY A 262 7.84 -12.42 -13.41
CA GLY A 262 8.90 -11.80 -12.60
C GLY A 262 9.95 -12.82 -12.17
N GLY A 263 9.51 -13.94 -11.58
CA GLY A 263 10.42 -14.99 -11.13
C GLY A 263 11.21 -15.65 -12.26
N LYS A 264 10.67 -15.75 -13.48
CA LYS A 264 11.42 -16.28 -14.63
C LYS A 264 12.43 -15.30 -15.22
N LEU A 265 12.15 -14.00 -15.16
CA LEU A 265 13.00 -12.97 -15.75
C LEU A 265 14.09 -12.51 -14.79
N PHE A 266 13.82 -12.51 -13.48
CA PHE A 266 14.66 -11.83 -12.49
C PHE A 266 14.96 -12.65 -11.22
N GLY A 267 14.30 -13.80 -11.02
CA GLY A 267 14.52 -14.70 -9.89
C GLY A 267 15.59 -15.75 -10.18
#